data_AF-X6FKR9-F1
#
_entry.id   AF-X6FKR9-F1
#
_cell.length_a   1.000
_cell.length_b   1.000
_cell.length_c   1.000
_cell.angle_alpha   90.00
_cell.angle_beta   90.00
_cell.angle_gamma   90.00
#
_symmetry.space_group_name_H-M   'P 1'
#
loop_
_entity.id
_entity.type
_entity.pdbx_description
1 polymer ?
#
loop_
_entity_poly.entity_id
_entity_poly.type
_entity_poly.pdbx_seq_one_letter_code
_entity_poly.pdbx_strand_id
1 'polypeptide(L)'
;MDKPLRLSWITSNIALLRGHRYRLAFLERLRKELDFDLFGRGFRLIGDKWNALAPYRYSIAFENTRADYYFTEKLMDCFVAETMPIYYGSPAITRFFPSDSMVLIDPEDKNVIQKIQEIINSDLWKERRGAIREAKRLVLEKYNTFAYLAGFIESVQDKPLPPEIIHIESPEVDFSIDE
;
A
#
# COMPACT_ATOMS: atom_id res chain seq x y z
N MET A 1 5.07 21.59 -4.22
CA MET A 1 5.43 21.91 -2.83
C MET A 1 6.43 20.89 -2.35
N ASP A 2 7.47 21.34 -1.65
CA ASP A 2 8.37 20.45 -0.92
C ASP A 2 7.61 19.79 0.24
N LYS A 3 8.13 18.66 0.73
CA LYS A 3 7.56 17.94 1.86
C LYS A 3 8.43 18.19 3.11
N PRO A 4 7.85 18.68 4.22
CA PRO A 4 8.62 19.16 5.37
C PRO A 4 9.18 18.05 6.25
N LEU A 5 8.59 16.85 6.21
CA LEU A 5 8.99 15.73 7.07
C LEU A 5 9.77 14.69 6.26
N ARG A 6 10.71 14.00 6.93
CA ARG A 6 11.66 13.09 6.27
C ARG A 6 11.09 11.68 6.10
N LEU A 7 10.85 10.98 7.20
CA LEU A 7 10.53 9.55 7.20
C LEU A 7 9.38 9.24 8.15
N SER A 8 8.38 8.51 7.66
CA SER A 8 7.34 7.89 8.48
C SER A 8 7.29 6.38 8.31
N TRP A 9 6.64 5.71 9.26
CA TRP A 9 6.22 4.32 9.09
C TRP A 9 4.85 4.12 9.75
N ILE A 10 3.87 3.66 8.96
CA ILE A 10 2.56 3.24 9.46
C ILE A 10 2.54 1.71 9.56
N THR A 11 2.42 1.19 10.78
CA THR A 11 2.47 -0.24 11.04
C THR A 11 1.71 -0.61 12.32
N SER A 12 1.54 -1.89 12.60
CA SER A 12 0.82 -2.36 13.80
C SER A 12 1.74 -3.19 14.69
N ASN A 13 1.45 -3.27 15.98
CA ASN A 13 2.17 -4.15 16.91
C ASN A 13 1.73 -5.63 16.84
N ILE A 14 0.85 -6.00 15.89
CA ILE A 14 0.40 -7.38 15.70
C ILE A 14 1.62 -8.27 15.42
N ALA A 15 1.68 -9.43 16.08
CA ALA A 15 2.80 -10.38 16.03
C ALA A 15 2.37 -11.84 15.71
N LEU A 16 1.17 -12.03 15.16
CA LEU A 16 0.55 -13.35 14.97
C LEU A 16 1.33 -14.28 14.02
N LEU A 17 1.69 -13.78 12.84
CA LEU A 17 2.35 -14.56 11.79
C LEU A 17 3.86 -14.34 11.80
N ARG A 18 4.62 -15.25 11.18
CA ARG A 18 6.09 -15.11 11.05
C ARG A 18 6.47 -13.75 10.45
N GLY A 19 5.76 -13.36 9.40
CA GLY A 19 5.90 -12.07 8.75
C GLY A 19 5.73 -10.86 9.66
N HIS A 20 4.72 -10.92 10.54
CA HIS A 20 4.47 -9.89 11.54
C HIS A 20 5.64 -9.72 12.50
N ARG A 21 6.15 -10.85 13.03
CA ARG A 21 7.32 -10.85 13.94
C ARG A 21 8.58 -10.36 13.24
N TYR A 22 8.77 -10.73 11.98
CA TYR A 22 9.91 -10.31 11.18
C TYR A 22 9.92 -8.79 10.98
N ARG A 23 8.78 -8.22 10.55
CA ARG A 23 8.60 -6.77 10.44
C ARG A 23 8.84 -6.05 11.77
N LEU A 24 8.34 -6.59 12.89
CA LEU A 24 8.57 -6.00 14.21
C LEU A 24 10.03 -6.09 14.64
N ALA A 25 10.73 -7.20 14.38
CA ALA A 25 12.16 -7.31 14.65
C ALA A 25 12.97 -6.29 13.84
N PHE A 26 12.60 -6.05 12.57
CA PHE A 26 13.21 -5.00 11.77
C PHE A 26 12.90 -3.59 12.31
N LEU A 27 11.65 -3.32 12.72
CA LEU A 27 11.26 -2.07 13.37
C LEU A 27 12.10 -1.80 14.62
N GLU A 28 12.30 -2.81 15.47
CA GLU A 28 13.10 -2.72 16.68
C GLU A 28 14.58 -2.43 16.42
N ARG A 29 15.14 -2.97 15.34
CA ARG A 29 16.51 -2.63 14.90
C ARG A 29 16.56 -1.19 14.40
N LEU A 30 15.65 -0.81 13.50
CA LEU A 30 15.65 0.50 12.88
C LEU A 30 15.53 1.64 13.89
N ARG A 31 14.58 1.56 14.83
CA ARG A 31 14.32 2.62 15.81
C ARG A 31 15.43 2.85 16.85
N LYS A 32 16.40 1.95 16.94
CA LYS A 32 17.59 2.12 17.80
C LYS A 32 18.65 3.02 17.16
N GLU A 33 18.64 3.09 15.83
CA GLU A 33 19.71 3.72 15.05
C GLU A 33 19.20 4.92 14.25
N LEU A 34 17.88 5.01 14.02
CA LEU A 34 17.26 6.02 13.19
C LEU A 34 16.03 6.63 13.85
N ASP A 35 15.92 7.95 13.82
CA ASP A 35 14.72 8.68 14.23
C ASP A 35 13.72 8.81 13.07
N PHE A 36 12.46 8.49 13.33
CA PHE A 36 11.35 8.58 12.38
C PHE A 36 10.00 8.56 13.09
N ASP A 37 8.97 9.09 12.43
CA ASP A 37 7.63 9.10 12.97
C ASP A 37 6.92 7.75 12.78
N LEU A 38 6.63 7.07 13.89
CA LEU A 38 5.96 5.76 13.91
C LEU A 38 4.48 5.90 14.27
N PHE A 39 3.62 5.37 13.40
CA PHE A 39 2.16 5.40 13.56
C PHE A 39 1.54 4.00 13.45
N GLY A 40 0.30 3.91 13.92
CA GLY A 40 -0.61 2.78 13.78
C GLY A 40 -0.91 2.06 15.09
N ARG A 41 -1.71 0.98 15.00
CA ARG A 41 -2.27 0.31 16.19
C ARG A 41 -1.17 -0.29 17.06
N GLY A 42 -1.22 0.01 18.36
CA GLY A 42 -0.19 -0.37 19.32
C GLY A 42 1.02 0.56 19.38
N PHE A 43 1.02 1.61 18.56
CA PHE A 43 1.96 2.73 18.62
C PHE A 43 1.15 4.04 18.71
N ARG A 44 1.47 5.05 17.91
CA ARG A 44 0.70 6.29 17.84
C ARG A 44 -0.47 6.15 16.86
N LEU A 45 -1.70 6.17 17.38
CA LEU A 45 -2.90 6.16 16.52
C LEU A 45 -2.97 7.42 15.66
N ILE A 46 -3.59 7.27 14.49
CA ILE A 46 -3.81 8.35 13.53
C ILE A 46 -5.19 8.17 12.92
N GLY A 47 -5.95 9.27 12.82
CA GLY A 47 -7.30 9.23 12.25
C GLY A 47 -7.28 8.99 10.75
N ASP A 48 -6.42 9.72 10.03
CA ASP A 48 -6.25 9.62 8.58
C ASP A 48 -4.79 9.34 8.23
N LYS A 49 -4.54 8.24 7.51
CA LYS A 49 -3.21 7.86 7.01
C LYS A 49 -2.57 8.97 6.18
N TRP A 50 -3.36 9.80 5.51
CA TRP A 50 -2.86 10.93 4.73
C TRP A 50 -1.94 11.83 5.56
N ASN A 51 -2.26 12.07 6.83
CA ASN A 51 -1.47 12.89 7.74
C ASN A 51 -0.11 12.25 8.12
N ALA A 52 0.05 10.95 7.94
CA ALA A 52 1.32 10.22 8.13
C ALA A 52 2.08 9.92 6.82
N LEU A 53 1.57 10.34 5.66
CA LEU A 53 2.21 10.07 4.36
C LEU A 53 2.42 11.34 3.55
N ALA A 54 1.39 12.17 3.40
CA ALA A 54 1.41 13.35 2.55
C ALA A 54 2.50 14.38 2.93
N PRO A 55 2.77 14.68 4.22
CA PRO A 55 3.84 15.62 4.58
C PRO A 55 5.26 15.00 4.54
N TYR A 56 5.40 13.71 4.27
CA TYR A 56 6.69 12.99 4.34
C TYR A 56 7.30 12.73 2.96
N ARG A 57 8.60 12.99 2.81
CA ARG A 57 9.37 12.66 1.61
C ARG A 57 9.44 11.15 1.39
N TYR A 58 9.66 10.39 2.46
CA TYR A 58 9.78 8.94 2.42
C TYR A 58 8.84 8.27 3.43
N SER A 59 8.37 7.07 3.12
CA SER A 59 7.66 6.23 4.07
C SER A 59 8.05 4.76 3.91
N ILE A 60 8.11 4.02 5.02
CA ILE A 60 8.45 2.60 4.98
C ILE A 60 7.21 1.80 4.62
N ALA A 61 7.26 1.14 3.46
CA ALA A 61 6.24 0.22 2.97
C ALA A 61 6.75 -1.23 3.13
N PHE A 62 6.62 -1.75 4.35
CA PHE A 62 7.08 -3.09 4.69
C PHE A 62 5.93 -4.09 4.68
N GLU A 63 5.92 -4.99 3.71
CA GLU A 63 4.95 -6.07 3.64
C GLU A 63 5.24 -7.17 4.64
N ASN A 64 4.18 -7.77 5.18
CA ASN A 64 4.32 -8.86 6.13
C ASN A 64 4.83 -10.14 5.45
N THR A 65 4.69 -10.27 4.14
CA THR A 65 5.13 -11.45 3.39
C THR A 65 5.92 -10.99 2.17
N ARG A 66 7.05 -11.65 1.91
CA ARG A 66 7.82 -11.53 0.67
C ARG A 66 7.36 -12.62 -0.29
N ALA A 67 6.61 -12.26 -1.32
CA ALA A 67 6.11 -13.17 -2.33
C ALA A 67 5.93 -12.43 -3.65
N ASP A 68 6.19 -13.11 -4.77
CA ASP A 68 5.96 -12.54 -6.08
C ASP A 68 4.51 -12.11 -6.23
N TYR A 69 4.32 -10.95 -6.86
CA TYR A 69 3.00 -10.37 -7.15
C TYR A 69 2.19 -9.97 -5.91
N TYR A 70 2.74 -10.07 -4.69
CA TYR A 70 2.09 -9.63 -3.46
C TYR A 70 2.53 -8.23 -3.03
N PHE A 71 1.67 -7.24 -3.27
CA PHE A 71 1.79 -5.89 -2.73
C PHE A 71 0.41 -5.39 -2.28
N THR A 72 0.39 -4.51 -1.29
CA THR A 72 -0.84 -4.10 -0.62
C THR A 72 -0.99 -2.57 -0.61
N GLU A 73 -1.98 -2.09 0.14
CA GLU A 73 -2.21 -0.67 0.38
C GLU A 73 -0.97 0.03 0.97
N LYS A 74 -0.09 -0.68 1.69
CA LYS A 74 1.12 -0.06 2.28
C LYS A 74 2.00 0.61 1.23
N LEU A 75 2.16 -0.04 0.08
CA LEU A 75 2.90 0.52 -1.05
C LEU A 75 2.05 1.54 -1.81
N MET A 76 0.80 1.20 -2.12
CA MET A 76 -0.06 2.03 -2.96
C MET A 76 -0.40 3.38 -2.29
N ASP A 77 -0.67 3.39 -0.99
CA ASP A 77 -0.95 4.60 -0.21
C ASP A 77 0.24 5.58 -0.28
N CYS A 78 1.48 5.08 -0.32
CA CYS A 78 2.67 5.91 -0.48
C CYS A 78 2.64 6.67 -1.81
N PHE A 79 2.36 5.97 -2.91
CA PHE A 79 2.29 6.59 -4.23
C PHE A 79 1.15 7.60 -4.33
N VAL A 80 -0.04 7.28 -3.82
CA VAL A 80 -1.19 8.20 -3.82
C VAL A 80 -0.86 9.50 -3.08
N ALA A 81 -0.16 9.40 -1.95
CA ALA A 81 0.33 10.54 -1.17
C ALA A 81 1.58 11.22 -1.75
N GLU A 82 2.13 10.74 -2.88
CA GLU A 82 3.39 11.19 -3.50
C GLU A 82 4.58 11.18 -2.53
N THR A 83 4.61 10.24 -1.58
CA THR A 83 5.79 9.93 -0.76
C THR A 83 6.53 8.75 -1.38
N MET A 84 7.86 8.77 -1.38
CA MET A 84 8.65 7.69 -1.97
C MET A 84 8.69 6.51 -0.98
N PRO A 85 8.19 5.33 -1.38
CA PRO A 85 8.24 4.17 -0.50
C PRO A 85 9.66 3.60 -0.41
N ILE A 86 10.10 3.34 0.82
CA ILE A 86 11.21 2.44 1.13
C ILE A 86 10.58 1.07 1.33
N TYR A 87 10.71 0.22 0.32
CA TYR A 87 9.85 -0.95 0.11
C TYR A 87 10.56 -2.28 0.38
N TYR A 88 9.85 -3.14 1.11
CA TYR A 88 10.14 -4.57 1.23
C TYR A 88 8.84 -5.36 1.02
N GLY A 89 8.84 -6.31 0.08
CA GLY A 89 7.66 -7.11 -0.23
C GLY A 89 7.88 -7.96 -1.48
N SER A 90 7.11 -7.71 -2.54
CA SER A 90 7.19 -8.45 -3.81
C SER A 90 8.55 -8.29 -4.51
N PRO A 91 9.28 -9.39 -4.80
CA PRO A 91 10.46 -9.35 -5.66
C PRO A 91 10.14 -8.91 -7.10
N ALA A 92 8.92 -9.16 -7.57
CA ALA A 92 8.44 -8.81 -8.90
C ALA A 92 7.88 -7.37 -9.01
N ILE A 93 8.05 -6.51 -7.99
CA ILE A 93 7.34 -5.23 -7.92
C ILE A 93 7.64 -4.27 -9.08
N THR A 94 8.84 -4.34 -9.64
CA THR A 94 9.26 -3.52 -10.78
C THR A 94 8.60 -3.91 -12.10
N ARG A 95 7.83 -5.01 -12.12
CA ARG A 95 6.93 -5.33 -13.25
C ARG A 95 5.64 -4.50 -13.24
N PHE A 96 5.29 -3.92 -12.09
CA PHE A 96 4.04 -3.18 -11.90
C PHE A 96 4.24 -1.67 -11.87
N PHE A 97 5.36 -1.22 -11.32
CA PHE A 97 5.68 0.19 -11.10
C PHE A 97 7.10 0.51 -11.62
N PRO A 98 7.37 1.76 -12.01
CA PRO A 98 8.72 2.20 -12.36
C PRO A 98 9.72 1.86 -11.25
N SER A 99 10.87 1.29 -11.60
CA SER A 99 11.86 0.85 -10.60
C SER A 99 12.44 2.01 -9.76
N ASP A 100 12.42 3.21 -10.33
CA ASP A 100 12.89 4.44 -9.70
C ASP A 100 11.80 5.15 -8.87
N SER A 101 10.54 4.69 -8.89
CA SER A 101 9.49 5.26 -8.04
C SER A 101 9.62 4.90 -6.56
N MET A 102 10.47 3.92 -6.23
CA MET A 102 10.67 3.39 -4.89
C MET A 102 12.14 3.07 -4.61
N VAL A 103 12.46 2.86 -3.34
CA VAL A 103 13.72 2.26 -2.92
C VAL A 103 13.45 0.85 -2.44
N LEU A 104 14.06 -0.15 -3.09
CA LEU A 104 14.01 -1.53 -2.63
C LEU A 104 15.05 -1.75 -1.53
N ILE A 105 14.62 -2.35 -0.41
CA ILE A 105 15.52 -2.72 0.68
C ILE A 105 15.54 -4.23 0.90
N ASP A 106 16.66 -4.71 1.42
CA ASP A 106 16.81 -6.05 1.98
C ASP A 106 17.07 -5.92 3.49
N PRO A 107 16.12 -6.29 4.37
CA PRO A 107 16.30 -6.19 5.82
C PRO A 107 17.40 -7.10 6.39
N GLU A 108 17.86 -8.09 5.61
CA GLU A 108 19.01 -8.94 5.96
C GLU A 108 20.37 -8.31 5.60
N ASP A 109 20.39 -7.25 4.79
CA ASP A 109 21.62 -6.50 4.53
C ASP A 109 22.09 -5.81 5.80
N LYS A 110 23.34 -6.06 6.18
CA LYS A 110 23.98 -5.49 7.38
C LYS A 110 24.04 -3.96 7.32
N ASN A 111 24.07 -3.39 6.12
CA ASN A 111 24.16 -1.95 5.90
C ASN A 111 22.79 -1.31 5.58
N VAL A 112 21.68 -2.04 5.72
CA VAL A 112 20.35 -1.55 5.31
C VAL A 112 19.96 -0.27 6.05
N ILE A 113 20.29 -0.14 7.34
CA ILE A 113 19.92 1.03 8.13
C ILE A 113 20.73 2.26 7.68
N GLN A 114 22.03 2.09 7.43
CA GLN A 114 22.91 3.13 6.89
C GLN A 114 22.42 3.59 5.52
N LYS A 115 22.05 2.65 4.64
CA LYS A 115 21.46 2.97 3.33
C LYS A 115 20.16 3.78 3.47
N ILE A 116 19.26 3.36 4.36
CA ILE A 116 18.03 4.12 4.64
C ILE A 116 18.37 5.53 5.14
N GLN A 117 19.34 5.66 6.05
CA GLN A 117 19.78 6.95 6.57
C GLN A 117 20.31 7.88 5.48
N GLU A 118 21.13 7.37 4.56
CA GLU A 118 21.64 8.11 3.40
C GLU A 118 20.50 8.57 2.48
N ILE A 119 19.57 7.67 2.18
CA ILE A 119 18.41 7.96 1.32
C ILE A 119 17.56 9.08 1.91
N ILE A 120 17.19 9.00 3.19
CA ILE A 120 16.29 10.00 3.78
C ILE A 120 16.93 11.39 3.94
N ASN A 121 18.27 11.47 3.87
CA ASN A 121 19.03 12.72 3.89
C ASN A 121 19.36 13.23 2.48
N SER A 122 19.01 12.47 1.43
CA SER A 122 19.24 12.83 0.03
C SER A 122 18.02 13.51 -0.61
N ASP A 123 18.23 14.10 -1.79
CA ASP A 123 17.18 14.66 -2.64
C ASP A 123 16.51 13.62 -3.57
N LEU A 124 16.74 12.32 -3.35
CA LEU A 124 16.26 11.24 -4.23
C LEU A 124 14.75 11.30 -4.51
N TRP A 125 13.93 11.56 -3.47
CA TRP A 125 12.49 11.75 -3.63
C TRP A 125 12.16 12.88 -4.62
N LYS A 126 12.91 13.99 -4.54
CA LYS A 126 12.72 15.19 -5.36
C LYS A 126 13.17 14.94 -6.81
N GLU A 127 14.31 14.27 -6.97
CA GLU A 127 14.86 13.89 -8.29
C GLU A 127 13.92 12.94 -9.04
N ARG A 128 13.30 11.99 -8.33
CA ARG A 128 12.48 10.94 -8.92
C ARG A 128 10.97 11.20 -8.85
N ARG A 129 10.57 12.47 -8.66
CA ARG A 129 9.16 12.92 -8.61
C ARG A 129 8.33 12.44 -9.80
N GLY A 130 8.94 12.39 -10.99
CA GLY A 130 8.29 11.92 -12.22
C GLY A 130 7.82 10.47 -12.09
N ALA A 131 8.72 9.58 -11.66
CA ALA A 131 8.42 8.17 -11.47
C ALA A 131 7.39 7.91 -10.37
N ILE A 132 7.46 8.66 -9.26
CA ILE A 132 6.46 8.59 -8.18
C ILE A 132 5.08 8.98 -8.70
N ARG A 133 4.99 10.02 -9.53
CA ARG A 133 3.73 10.47 -10.14
C ARG A 133 3.18 9.46 -11.13
N GLU A 134 4.04 8.80 -11.92
CA GLU A 134 3.59 7.72 -12.79
C GLU A 134 3.10 6.52 -11.97
N ALA A 135 3.79 6.15 -10.89
CA ALA A 135 3.31 5.12 -9.99
C ALA A 135 1.95 5.47 -9.35
N LYS A 136 1.75 6.74 -8.96
CA LYS A 136 0.45 7.26 -8.50
C LYS A 136 -0.63 7.10 -9.55
N ARG A 137 -0.35 7.49 -10.80
CA ARG A 137 -1.28 7.33 -11.93
C ARG A 137 -1.68 5.86 -12.10
N LEU A 138 -0.70 4.95 -12.09
CA LEU A 138 -0.95 3.50 -12.17
C LEU A 138 -1.83 2.99 -11.01
N VAL A 139 -1.63 3.46 -9.78
CA VAL A 139 -2.54 3.12 -8.66
C VAL A 139 -3.96 3.62 -8.94
N LEU A 140 -4.11 4.89 -9.34
CA LEU A 140 -5.41 5.55 -9.51
C LEU A 140 -6.18 5.13 -10.76
N GLU A 141 -5.50 4.64 -11.79
CA GLU A 141 -6.11 4.36 -13.10
C GLU A 141 -6.03 2.89 -13.52
N LYS A 142 -5.25 2.06 -12.82
CA LYS A 142 -5.05 0.66 -13.23
C LYS A 142 -5.22 -0.35 -12.09
N TYR A 143 -4.57 -0.12 -10.96
CA TYR A 143 -4.46 -1.14 -9.91
C TYR A 143 -5.48 -1.01 -8.78
N ASN A 144 -6.21 0.10 -8.67
CA ASN A 144 -7.31 0.18 -7.73
C ASN A 144 -8.53 -0.63 -8.21
N THR A 145 -9.34 -1.05 -7.26
CA THR A 145 -10.49 -1.92 -7.49
C THR A 145 -11.50 -1.34 -8.49
N PHE A 146 -11.73 -0.02 -8.46
CA PHE A 146 -12.71 0.61 -9.35
C PHE A 146 -12.25 0.61 -10.79
N ALA A 147 -10.98 0.99 -11.04
CA ALA A 147 -10.40 0.96 -12.38
C ALA A 147 -10.37 -0.48 -12.93
N TYR A 148 -9.98 -1.44 -12.10
CA TYR A 148 -9.98 -2.85 -12.49
C TYR A 148 -11.39 -3.35 -12.85
N LEU A 149 -12.38 -3.03 -12.02
CA LEU A 149 -13.78 -3.42 -12.25
C LEU A 149 -14.36 -2.76 -13.51
N ALA A 150 -14.08 -1.47 -13.72
CA ALA A 150 -14.52 -0.75 -14.92
C ALA A 150 -13.95 -1.39 -16.18
N GLY A 151 -12.63 -1.66 -16.21
CA GLY A 151 -11.99 -2.34 -17.34
C GLY A 151 -12.51 -3.75 -17.54
N PHE A 152 -12.83 -4.48 -16.46
CA PHE A 152 -13.48 -5.78 -16.56
C PHE A 152 -14.87 -5.67 -17.21
N ILE A 153 -15.74 -4.78 -16.72
CA ILE A 153 -17.09 -4.57 -17.29
C ILE A 153 -17.02 -4.21 -18.77
N GLU A 154 -16.11 -3.31 -19.16
CA GLU A 154 -15.89 -2.94 -20.57
C GLU A 154 -15.44 -4.13 -21.43
N SER A 155 -14.64 -5.04 -20.86
CA SER A 155 -14.12 -6.21 -21.58
C SER A 155 -15.15 -7.32 -21.79
N VAL A 156 -16.20 -7.38 -20.96
CA VAL A 156 -17.19 -8.48 -20.99
C VAL A 156 -18.16 -8.38 -22.17
N GLN A 157 -18.26 -7.22 -22.85
CA GLN A 157 -18.92 -7.02 -24.16
C GLN A 157 -20.30 -7.69 -24.41
N ASP A 158 -21.01 -8.18 -23.40
CA ASP A 158 -22.41 -8.49 -23.56
C ASP A 158 -23.16 -7.17 -23.67
N LYS A 159 -23.82 -6.96 -24.81
CA LYS A 159 -24.82 -5.89 -24.90
C LYS A 159 -25.78 -6.12 -23.73
N PRO A 160 -26.03 -5.11 -22.87
CA PRO A 160 -27.03 -5.27 -21.83
C PRO A 160 -28.30 -5.75 -22.51
N LEU A 161 -28.89 -6.83 -21.97
CA LEU A 161 -30.18 -7.29 -22.44
C LEU A 161 -31.15 -6.09 -22.41
N PRO A 162 -32.05 -5.96 -23.40
CA PRO A 162 -33.07 -4.93 -23.34
C PRO A 162 -33.78 -5.00 -21.98
N PRO A 163 -34.13 -3.84 -21.39
CA PRO A 163 -34.78 -3.83 -20.08
C PRO A 163 -36.05 -4.69 -20.11
N GLU A 164 -36.12 -5.68 -19.23
CA GLU A 164 -37.29 -6.55 -19.05
C GLU A 164 -38.08 -6.13 -17.81
N ILE A 165 -39.41 -6.17 -17.90
CA ILE A 165 -40.29 -5.95 -16.75
C ILE A 165 -40.25 -7.20 -15.89
N ILE A 166 -39.66 -7.11 -14.71
CA ILE A 166 -39.71 -8.17 -13.70
C ILE A 166 -40.99 -7.98 -12.89
N HIS A 167 -41.91 -8.93 -13.01
CA HIS A 167 -43.04 -9.04 -12.09
C HIS A 167 -42.56 -9.76 -10.83
N ILE A 168 -42.39 -9.00 -9.75
CA ILE A 168 -42.09 -9.58 -8.43
C ILE A 168 -43.41 -10.06 -7.86
N GLU A 169 -43.64 -11.37 -7.91
CA GLU A 169 -44.75 -12.00 -7.21
C GLU A 169 -44.41 -12.17 -5.73
N SER A 170 -45.42 -12.05 -4.87
CA SER A 170 -45.27 -12.44 -3.47
C SER A 170 -45.00 -13.95 -3.45
N PRO A 171 -43.93 -14.43 -2.77
CA PRO A 171 -43.75 -15.86 -2.63
C PRO A 171 -44.97 -16.47 -1.94
N GLU A 172 -45.44 -17.62 -2.43
CA GLU A 172 -46.40 -18.43 -1.68
C GLU A 172 -45.70 -18.88 -0.39
N VAL A 173 -46.10 -18.27 0.72
CA VAL A 173 -45.66 -18.67 2.05
C VAL A 173 -46.69 -19.67 2.55
N ASP A 174 -46.33 -20.94 2.56
CA ASP A 174 -47.12 -21.97 3.20
C ASP A 174 -46.96 -21.86 4.72
N PHE A 175 -48.05 -21.49 5.39
CA PHE A 175 -48.13 -21.43 6.85
C PHE A 175 -48.74 -22.69 7.46
N SER A 176 -48.93 -23.76 6.68
CA SER A 176 -49.34 -25.04 7.26
C SER A 176 -48.23 -25.53 8.18
N ILE A 177 -48.51 -25.51 9.49
CA ILE A 177 -47.70 -26.17 10.49
C ILE A 177 -47.94 -27.66 10.29
N ASP A 178 -46.87 -28.44 10.04
CA ASP A 178 -46.94 -29.91 10.06
C ASP A 178 -47.51 -30.35 11.43
N GLU A 179 -48.73 -30.90 11.43
CA GLU A 179 -49.40 -31.49 12.62
C GLU A 179 -48.70 -32.77 13.12
#